data_AF-A0A2G6LEX2-F1
#
_entry.id   AF-A0A2G6LEX2-F1
#
_cell.length_a   1.000
_cell.length_b   1.000
_cell.length_c   1.000
_cell.angle_alpha   90.00
_cell.angle_beta   90.00
_cell.angle_gamma   90.00
#
_symmetry.space_group_name_H-M   'P 1'
#
loop_
_entity.id
_entity.type
_entity.pdbx_description
1 polymer ?
#
loop_
_entity_poly.entity_id
_entity_poly.type
_entity_poly.pdbx_seq_one_letter_code
_entity_poly.pdbx_strand_id
1 'polypeptide(L)'
;MKKILYRFIAFLLFNTFVMSATFASEQNANNQVTLPKNNNDFVDVVFVLDTTGSMASLIDGAKKKIWSIANTIVDINSDVNIRMALVVYRDRGDNYTV
;
A
#
# COMPACT_ATOMS: atom_id res chain seq x y z
N MET A 1 -27.69 57.24 22.10
CA MET A 1 -26.52 56.58 22.76
C MET A 1 -26.67 55.05 22.87
N LYS A 2 -27.81 54.49 23.29
CA LYS A 2 -28.00 53.04 23.46
C LYS A 2 -27.77 52.18 22.19
N LYS A 3 -28.09 52.71 20.99
CA LYS A 3 -27.89 51.99 19.71
C LYS A 3 -26.43 51.75 19.35
N ILE A 4 -25.51 52.64 19.74
CA ILE A 4 -24.06 52.43 19.55
C ILE A 4 -23.56 51.35 20.50
N LEU A 5 -24.07 51.33 21.74
CA LEU A 5 -23.69 50.37 22.76
C LEU A 5 -24.05 48.92 22.36
N TYR A 6 -25.25 48.70 21.82
CA TYR A 6 -25.65 47.36 21.35
C TYR A 6 -24.82 46.88 20.14
N ARG A 7 -24.35 47.79 19.28
CA ARG A 7 -23.50 47.42 18.12
C ARG A 7 -22.10 46.99 18.57
N PHE A 8 -21.55 47.66 19.59
CA PHE A 8 -20.28 47.25 20.20
C PHE A 8 -20.40 45.90 20.92
N ILE A 9 -21.46 45.69 21.69
CA ILE A 9 -21.72 44.41 22.37
C ILE A 9 -21.91 43.27 21.36
N ALA A 10 -22.69 43.51 20.29
CA ALA A 10 -22.89 42.51 19.23
C ALA A 10 -21.57 42.15 18.51
N PHE A 11 -20.69 43.14 18.28
CA PHE A 11 -19.38 42.89 17.67
C PHE A 11 -18.47 42.07 18.59
N LEU A 12 -18.47 42.35 19.89
CA LEU A 12 -17.68 41.61 20.88
C LEU A 12 -18.14 40.15 21.02
N LEU A 13 -19.46 39.92 21.02
CA LEU A 13 -20.03 38.57 21.04
C LEU A 13 -19.77 37.81 19.73
N PHE A 14 -19.77 38.51 18.59
CA PHE A 14 -19.49 37.87 17.30
C PHE A 14 -18.02 37.42 17.18
N ASN A 15 -17.08 38.26 17.61
CA ASN A 15 -15.65 37.91 17.58
C ASN A 15 -15.31 36.73 18.50
N THR A 16 -15.92 36.69 19.70
CA THR A 16 -15.70 35.59 20.65
C THR A 16 -16.29 34.26 20.17
N PHE A 17 -17.41 34.31 19.46
CA PHE A 17 -18.03 33.12 18.85
C PHE A 17 -17.17 32.53 17.72
N VAL A 18 -16.64 33.38 16.83
CA VAL A 18 -15.77 32.94 15.72
C VAL A 18 -14.50 32.26 16.25
N MET A 19 -13.87 32.83 17.28
CA MET A 19 -12.66 32.24 17.88
C MET A 19 -12.92 30.85 18.47
N SER A 20 -14.05 30.67 19.18
CA SER A 20 -14.41 29.38 19.78
C SER A 20 -14.66 28.29 18.73
N ALA A 21 -15.24 28.67 17.59
CA ALA A 21 -15.48 27.75 16.47
C ALA A 21 -14.19 27.26 15.82
N THR A 22 -13.17 28.13 15.70
CA THR A 22 -11.85 27.76 15.15
C THR A 22 -11.12 26.74 16.04
N PHE A 23 -11.13 26.93 17.36
CA PHE A 23 -10.48 25.99 18.29
C PHE A 23 -11.15 24.59 18.32
N ALA A 24 -12.45 24.51 18.03
CA ALA A 24 -13.18 23.24 18.02
C ALA A 24 -12.80 22.33 16.83
N SER A 25 -12.44 22.90 15.67
CA SER A 25 -12.06 22.11 14.49
C SER A 25 -10.62 21.58 14.54
N GLU A 26 -9.75 22.17 15.36
CA GLU A 26 -8.34 21.79 15.46
C GLU A 26 -8.09 20.52 16.31
N GLN A 27 -9.03 20.17 17.19
CA GLN A 27 -8.91 19.03 18.11
C GLN A 27 -9.18 17.67 17.45
N ASN A 28 -9.77 17.63 16.24
CA ASN A 28 -10.12 16.38 15.56
C ASN A 28 -9.00 15.83 14.64
N ALA A 29 -7.98 16.63 14.33
CA ALA A 29 -6.88 16.21 13.45
C ALA A 29 -5.73 15.49 14.17
N ASN A 30 -5.58 15.68 15.50
CA ASN A 30 -4.42 15.23 16.26
C ASN A 30 -4.62 13.94 17.10
N ASN A 31 -5.81 13.34 17.06
CA ASN A 31 -6.08 12.04 17.69
C ASN A 31 -6.09 10.89 16.66
N GLN A 32 -5.20 10.97 15.67
CA GLN A 32 -4.85 9.80 14.90
C GLN A 32 -3.70 9.13 15.61
N VAL A 33 -3.97 7.98 16.24
CA VAL A 33 -2.92 7.06 16.70
C VAL A 33 -2.16 6.63 15.45
N THR A 34 -1.07 7.31 15.13
CA THR A 34 -0.07 6.82 14.20
C THR A 34 0.63 5.66 14.89
N LEU A 35 0.05 4.46 14.73
CA LEU A 35 0.76 3.22 14.99
C LEU A 35 2.11 3.33 14.28
N PRO A 36 3.24 2.99 14.93
CA PRO A 36 4.51 2.93 14.21
C PRO A 36 4.28 2.02 13.00
N LYS A 37 4.39 2.57 11.79
CA LYS A 37 4.38 1.80 10.55
C LYS A 37 5.54 0.84 10.67
N ASN A 38 5.26 -0.38 11.09
CA ASN A 38 6.25 -1.43 11.18
C ASN A 38 6.57 -1.77 9.73
N ASN A 39 7.67 -1.24 9.21
CA ASN A 39 8.10 -1.43 7.81
C ASN A 39 8.54 -2.88 7.51
N ASN A 40 8.01 -3.84 8.28
CA ASN A 40 8.20 -5.27 8.14
C ASN A 40 7.07 -5.85 7.28
N ASP A 41 6.61 -5.09 6.28
CA ASP A 41 5.75 -5.65 5.26
C ASP A 41 6.63 -6.61 4.45
N PHE A 42 6.28 -7.89 4.51
CA PHE A 42 6.92 -8.95 3.76
C PHE A 42 5.93 -9.46 2.72
N VAL A 43 6.39 -9.62 1.48
CA VAL A 43 5.59 -10.19 0.40
C VAL A 43 6.26 -11.48 -0.08
N ASP A 44 5.54 -12.58 0.03
CA ASP A 44 5.98 -13.90 -0.41
C ASP A 44 5.36 -14.25 -1.75
N VAL A 45 6.20 -14.51 -2.74
CA VAL A 45 5.78 -14.89 -4.09
C VAL A 45 6.34 -16.27 -4.42
N VAL A 46 5.46 -17.22 -4.71
CA VAL A 46 5.86 -18.57 -5.13
C VAL A 46 5.39 -18.80 -6.55
N PHE A 47 6.34 -18.99 -7.46
CA PHE A 47 6.07 -19.43 -8.82
C PHE A 47 6.02 -20.95 -8.84
N VAL A 48 4.92 -21.53 -9.33
CA VAL A 48 4.81 -22.98 -9.55
C VAL A 48 4.80 -23.21 -11.05
N LEU A 49 5.81 -23.92 -11.57
CA LEU A 49 6.05 -24.11 -12.99
C LEU A 49 5.88 -25.58 -13.37
N ASP A 50 4.92 -25.81 -14.28
CA ASP A 50 4.74 -27.08 -14.97
C ASP A 50 5.86 -27.30 -15.98
N THR A 51 6.53 -28.45 -15.89
CA THR A 51 7.58 -28.85 -16.84
C THR A 51 7.26 -30.17 -17.54
N THR A 52 6.00 -30.57 -17.62
CA THR A 52 5.54 -31.73 -18.42
C THR A 52 5.87 -31.58 -19.91
N GLY A 53 5.92 -32.70 -20.63
CA GLY A 53 6.39 -32.73 -22.03
C GLY A 53 5.61 -31.83 -23.00
N SER A 54 4.32 -31.59 -22.76
CA SER A 54 3.49 -30.69 -23.58
C SER A 54 3.92 -29.22 -23.45
N MET A 55 4.55 -28.84 -22.34
CA MET A 55 5.01 -27.47 -22.06
C MET A 55 6.42 -27.20 -22.58
N ALA A 56 7.10 -28.18 -23.19
CA ALA A 56 8.51 -28.09 -23.59
C ALA A 56 8.80 -26.89 -24.52
N SER A 57 7.91 -26.59 -25.48
CA SER A 57 8.07 -25.43 -26.38
C SER A 57 7.73 -24.08 -25.71
N LEU A 58 7.03 -24.11 -24.58
CA LEU A 58 6.58 -22.94 -23.84
C LEU A 58 7.52 -22.59 -22.67
N ILE A 59 8.46 -23.47 -22.32
CA ILE A 59 9.32 -23.29 -21.15
C ILE A 59 10.16 -22.01 -21.24
N ASP A 60 10.65 -21.68 -22.44
CA ASP A 60 11.45 -20.47 -22.66
C ASP A 60 10.59 -19.21 -22.59
N GLY A 61 9.34 -19.28 -23.05
CA GLY A 61 8.34 -18.22 -22.84
C GLY A 61 8.00 -18.05 -21.36
N ALA A 62 7.82 -19.16 -20.64
CA ALA A 62 7.50 -19.17 -19.22
C ALA A 62 8.63 -18.55 -18.38
N LYS A 63 9.91 -18.87 -18.66
CA LYS A 63 11.07 -18.23 -18.01
C LYS A 63 11.05 -16.72 -18.19
N LYS A 64 10.87 -16.24 -19.42
CA LYS A 64 10.79 -14.79 -19.72
C LYS A 64 9.62 -14.14 -19.01
N LYS A 65 8.48 -14.83 -18.92
CA LYS A 65 7.29 -14.31 -18.24
C LYS A 65 7.45 -14.24 -16.73
N ILE A 66 8.00 -15.28 -16.10
CA ILE A 66 8.34 -15.29 -14.66
C ILE A 66 9.30 -14.14 -14.36
N TRP A 67 10.36 -13.98 -15.17
CA TRP A 67 11.30 -12.87 -15.02
C TRP A 67 10.62 -11.50 -15.14
N SER A 68 9.75 -11.33 -16.13
CA SER A 68 9.00 -10.09 -16.30
C SER A 68 8.09 -9.80 -15.10
N ILE A 69 7.37 -10.80 -14.60
CA ILE A 69 6.49 -10.63 -13.43
C ILE A 69 7.30 -10.29 -12.18
N ALA A 70 8.41 -11.00 -11.96
CA ALA A 70 9.29 -10.76 -10.81
C ALA A 70 9.81 -9.31 -10.79
N ASN A 71 10.29 -8.80 -11.92
CA ASN A 71 10.74 -7.40 -12.01
C ASN A 71 9.59 -6.42 -11.77
N THR A 72 8.41 -6.66 -12.36
CA THR A 72 7.24 -5.80 -12.11
C THR A 72 6.84 -5.77 -10.64
N ILE A 73 6.94 -6.89 -9.91
CA ILE A 73 6.64 -6.94 -8.48
C ILE A 73 7.65 -6.10 -7.68
N VAL A 74 8.93 -6.20 -8.01
CA VAL A 74 10.01 -5.42 -7.38
C VAL A 74 9.85 -3.93 -7.65
N ASP A 75 9.53 -3.56 -8.88
CA ASP A 75 9.37 -2.16 -9.29
C ASP A 75 8.18 -1.48 -8.60
N ILE A 76 7.05 -2.19 -8.46
CA ILE A 76 5.84 -1.65 -7.83
C ILE A 76 5.98 -1.56 -6.30
N ASN A 77 6.70 -2.50 -5.67
CA ASN A 77 6.77 -2.63 -4.21
C ASN A 77 8.19 -2.36 -3.69
N SER A 78 8.77 -1.23 -4.11
CA SER A 78 10.16 -0.86 -3.78
C SER A 78 10.45 -0.62 -2.30
N ASP A 79 9.41 -0.41 -1.47
CA ASP A 79 9.50 -0.14 -0.03
C ASP A 79 9.24 -1.36 0.86
N VAL A 80 9.06 -2.55 0.25
CA VAL A 80 8.63 -3.78 0.93
C VAL A 80 9.69 -4.89 0.78
N ASN A 81 9.85 -5.75 1.78
CA ASN A 81 10.78 -6.88 1.71
C ASN A 81 10.15 -8.06 0.94
N ILE A 82 10.58 -8.28 -0.30
CA ILE A 82 10.04 -9.34 -1.16
C ILE A 82 10.87 -10.62 -1.04
N ARG A 83 10.20 -11.76 -0.82
CA ARG A 83 10.80 -13.11 -0.86
C ARG A 83 10.19 -13.90 -2.00
N MET A 84 11.04 -14.48 -2.85
CA MET A 84 10.59 -15.24 -4.02
C MET A 84 11.04 -16.69 -3.93
N ALA A 85 10.16 -17.60 -4.37
CA ALA A 85 10.46 -19.02 -4.53
C ALA A 85 9.97 -19.51 -5.90
N LEU A 86 10.63 -20.52 -6.43
CA LEU A 86 10.24 -21.23 -7.65
C LEU A 86 10.15 -22.72 -7.34
N VAL A 87 8.99 -23.31 -7.62
CA VAL A 87 8.73 -24.74 -7.52
C VAL A 87 8.47 -25.26 -8.92
N VAL A 88 9.28 -26.21 -9.36
CA VAL A 88 9.06 -26.91 -10.62
C VAL A 88 8.44 -28.27 -10.33
N TYR A 89 7.46 -28.70 -11.13
CA TYR A 89 6.92 -30.05 -11.06
C TYR A 89 6.93 -30.72 -12.42
N ARG A 90 6.98 -32.06 -12.40
CA ARG A 90 6.94 -32.91 -13.58
C ARG A 90 6.27 -34.24 -13.26
N ASP A 91 5.83 -34.93 -14.30
CA ASP A 91 5.37 -36.31 -14.20
C ASP A 91 6.47 -37.24 -13.68
N ARG A 92 6.07 -38.21 -12.87
CA ARG A 92 6.97 -39.22 -12.32
C ARG A 92 7.50 -40.11 -13.44
N GLY A 93 8.82 -40.27 -13.52
CA GLY A 93 9.49 -41.15 -14.49
C GLY A 93 10.14 -40.42 -15.67
N ASP A 94 9.87 -39.12 -15.83
CA ASP A 94 10.58 -38.30 -16.80
C ASP A 94 11.89 -37.74 -16.23
N ASN A 95 12.94 -37.72 -17.05
CA ASN A 95 14.19 -37.05 -16.70
C ASN A 95 14.11 -35.54 -16.96
N TYR A 96 14.66 -34.77 -16.01
CA TYR A 96 15.05 -33.38 -16.28
C TYR A 96 16.29 -33.40 -17.17
N THR A 97 16.08 -33.32 -18.48
CA THR A 97 17.17 -33.15 -19.45
C THR A 97 17.48 -31.67 -19.59
N VAL A 98 18.74 -31.31 -19.33
CA VAL A 98 19.30 -29.95 -19.42
C VAL A 98 19.44 -29.46 -20.84
#